data_AF-H3HAI8-F1
#
_entry.id   AF-H3HAI8-F1
#
_cell.length_a   1.000
_cell.length_b   1.000
_cell.length_c   1.000
_cell.angle_alpha   90.00
_cell.angle_beta   90.00
_cell.angle_gamma   90.00
#
_symmetry.space_group_name_H-M   'P 1'
#
loop_
_entity.id
_entity.type
_entity.pdbx_description
1 polymer ?
#
loop_
_entity_poly.entity_id
_entity_poly.type
_entity_poly.pdbx_seq_one_letter_code
_entity_poly.pdbx_strand_id
1 'polypeptide(L)'
;MSTKVLTLGLLALGTGAARATVLVDDTICAWSWAVTSLGCQPSTLCKYNYNVGDLTLSESCRVKGGVNYYPQQVHLAYAGETAGTGMTVSWATYEAVSDSSLWVGSSKDSLTLVDTTVESANYYHDDTYDMYHHHAKVSGLSPHTKYYYKVGSKAQTTYQSDVHSFVTARSASDTSTFNVLIYGDAGDGDNSVSTLTYANTLTSDDVDLIYHVGDISYADDDYLVATQTAGFFYEEVYNKWMNSLAPVMSTIPYMVLVGNHEAECHSPACQLSQTKKNMLGNYTAYNARFKMPYDESDGTLNMWHSFDHGPLHFTSL
;
A
#
# COMPACT_ATOMS: atom_id res chain seq x y z
N MET A 1 -50.87 -14.02 -50.33
CA MET A 1 -51.06 -12.97 -49.31
C MET A 1 -50.53 -13.48 -47.98
N SER A 2 -49.42 -12.88 -47.52
CA SER A 2 -48.85 -12.86 -46.17
C SER A 2 -48.45 -14.18 -45.47
N THR A 3 -47.18 -14.54 -45.62
CA THR A 3 -46.43 -15.42 -44.70
C THR A 3 -45.91 -14.55 -43.56
N LYS A 4 -46.37 -14.76 -42.32
CA LYS A 4 -45.86 -14.04 -41.14
C LYS A 4 -44.51 -14.63 -40.73
N VAL A 5 -43.47 -13.83 -40.90
CA VAL A 5 -42.12 -14.08 -40.36
C VAL A 5 -42.16 -13.77 -38.85
N LEU A 6 -41.81 -14.75 -38.01
CA LEU A 6 -41.48 -14.51 -36.62
C LEU A 6 -40.09 -13.89 -36.57
N THR A 7 -40.01 -12.60 -36.23
CA THR A 7 -38.75 -11.93 -35.93
C THR A 7 -38.40 -12.23 -34.47
N LEU A 8 -37.45 -13.14 -34.26
CA LEU A 8 -36.78 -13.30 -32.97
C LEU A 8 -35.94 -12.04 -32.73
N GLY A 9 -36.36 -11.19 -31.79
CA GLY A 9 -35.55 -10.07 -31.34
C GLY A 9 -34.36 -10.62 -30.55
N LEU A 10 -33.17 -10.59 -31.15
CA LEU A 10 -31.93 -10.63 -30.37
C LEU A 10 -31.90 -9.36 -29.51
N LEU A 11 -32.15 -9.49 -28.21
CA LEU A 11 -31.67 -8.52 -27.25
C LEU A 11 -30.14 -8.56 -27.34
N ALA A 12 -29.56 -7.54 -27.97
CA ALA A 12 -28.17 -7.20 -27.75
C ALA A 12 -28.05 -6.71 -26.30
N LEU A 13 -27.81 -7.65 -25.37
CA LEU A 13 -27.22 -7.34 -24.09
C LEU A 13 -25.81 -6.84 -24.40
N GLY A 14 -25.66 -5.51 -24.46
CA GLY A 14 -24.37 -4.88 -24.44
C GLY A 14 -23.70 -5.22 -23.13
N THR A 15 -22.92 -6.28 -23.10
CA THR A 15 -21.93 -6.51 -22.06
C THR A 15 -20.82 -5.50 -22.30
N GLY A 16 -21.00 -4.30 -21.76
CA GLY A 16 -19.87 -3.43 -21.46
C GLY A 16 -19.04 -4.17 -20.42
N ALA A 17 -18.08 -4.98 -20.89
CA ALA A 17 -17.08 -5.56 -20.02
C ALA A 17 -16.37 -4.39 -19.36
N ALA A 18 -16.54 -4.24 -18.05
CA ALA A 18 -15.74 -3.30 -17.29
C ALA A 18 -14.28 -3.78 -17.38
N ARG A 19 -13.50 -3.12 -18.23
CA ARG A 19 -12.04 -3.19 -18.12
C ARG A 19 -11.67 -2.32 -16.95
N ALA A 20 -11.11 -2.93 -15.92
CA ALA A 20 -10.47 -2.19 -14.86
C ALA A 20 -9.22 -1.53 -15.45
N THR A 21 -9.03 -0.24 -15.14
CA THR A 21 -7.84 0.53 -15.53
C THR A 21 -7.25 1.04 -14.24
N VAL A 22 -5.99 0.71 -13.97
CA VAL A 22 -5.35 0.97 -12.67
C VAL A 22 -4.45 2.21 -12.72
N LEU A 23 -4.41 2.91 -13.85
CA LEU A 23 -3.68 4.16 -13.96
C LEU A 23 -4.31 5.22 -13.04
N VAL A 24 -3.44 5.96 -12.36
CA VAL A 24 -3.86 7.07 -11.50
C VAL A 24 -4.36 8.20 -12.38
N ASP A 25 -5.69 8.39 -12.40
CA ASP A 25 -6.36 9.42 -13.20
C ASP A 25 -7.22 10.36 -12.32
N ASP A 26 -7.84 11.36 -12.94
CA ASP A 26 -8.62 12.37 -12.22
C ASP A 26 -9.81 11.77 -11.43
N THR A 27 -10.24 10.53 -11.71
CA THR A 27 -11.35 9.89 -11.00
C THR A 27 -11.03 9.57 -9.54
N ILE A 28 -9.74 9.48 -9.19
CA ILE A 28 -9.31 9.29 -7.79
C ILE A 28 -9.32 10.59 -6.98
N CYS A 29 -9.50 11.74 -7.64
CA CYS A 29 -9.40 13.05 -7.03
C CYS A 29 -10.78 13.60 -6.66
N ALA A 30 -10.96 13.96 -5.39
CA ALA A 30 -12.20 14.56 -4.92
C ALA A 30 -11.94 15.76 -4.01
N TRP A 31 -12.82 16.76 -4.05
CA TRP A 31 -12.76 17.88 -3.12
C TRP A 31 -13.31 17.46 -1.74
N SER A 32 -12.49 17.59 -0.70
CA SER A 32 -12.89 17.43 0.69
C SER A 32 -13.25 18.77 1.32
N TRP A 33 -14.37 18.78 2.04
CA TRP A 33 -14.85 19.91 2.85
C TRP A 33 -14.49 19.78 4.34
N ALA A 34 -13.84 18.68 4.74
CA ALA A 34 -13.45 18.49 6.12
C ALA A 34 -12.38 19.51 6.52
N VAL A 35 -12.51 20.10 7.71
CA VAL A 35 -11.59 21.16 8.20
C VAL A 35 -10.14 20.68 8.23
N THR A 36 -9.92 19.39 8.51
CA THR A 36 -8.60 18.76 8.60
C THR A 36 -8.00 18.38 7.24
N SER A 37 -8.78 18.35 6.16
CA SER A 37 -8.34 17.92 4.83
C SER A 37 -8.94 18.77 3.70
N LEU A 38 -9.21 20.04 3.96
CA LEU A 38 -9.86 20.95 3.01
C LEU A 38 -9.06 21.06 1.70
N GLY A 39 -9.71 20.77 0.57
CA GLY A 39 -9.11 20.81 -0.76
C GLY A 39 -9.14 19.47 -1.48
N CYS A 40 -8.37 19.34 -2.57
CA CYS A 40 -8.32 18.12 -3.37
C CYS A 40 -7.60 16.99 -2.63
N GLN A 41 -8.26 15.85 -2.51
CA GLN A 41 -7.77 14.66 -1.83
C GLN A 41 -7.67 13.46 -2.78
N PRO A 42 -6.70 12.54 -2.55
CA PRO A 42 -5.63 12.67 -1.57
C PRO A 42 -4.62 13.75 -1.99
N SER A 43 -4.27 14.68 -1.08
CA SER A 43 -3.43 15.85 -1.40
C SER A 43 -2.02 15.50 -1.88
N THR A 44 -1.57 14.28 -1.62
CA THR A 44 -0.31 13.72 -2.12
C THR A 44 -0.34 13.52 -3.63
N LEU A 45 -1.49 13.14 -4.22
CA LEU A 45 -1.63 12.81 -5.64
C LEU A 45 -2.40 13.86 -6.43
N CYS A 46 -3.32 14.56 -5.76
CA CYS A 46 -4.26 15.48 -6.39
C CYS A 46 -3.89 16.94 -6.11
N LYS A 47 -4.21 17.81 -7.05
CA LYS A 47 -4.13 19.27 -6.90
C LYS A 47 -5.37 19.92 -7.48
N TYR A 48 -5.71 21.10 -6.97
CA TYR A 48 -6.72 21.93 -7.60
C TYR A 48 -6.15 22.53 -8.88
N ASN A 49 -6.85 22.35 -9.98
CA ASN A 49 -6.46 22.84 -11.30
C ASN A 49 -7.72 23.06 -12.15
N TYR A 50 -8.37 24.22 -12.05
CA TYR A 50 -9.62 24.51 -12.77
C TYR A 50 -9.45 24.54 -14.30
N ASN A 51 -10.37 23.91 -15.02
CA ASN A 51 -10.53 24.03 -16.47
C ASN A 51 -11.89 24.65 -16.81
N VAL A 52 -11.94 25.41 -17.91
CA VAL A 52 -13.20 25.98 -18.41
C VAL A 52 -14.18 24.85 -18.72
N GLY A 53 -15.31 24.86 -18.02
CA GLY A 53 -16.34 23.82 -18.12
C GLY A 53 -16.53 23.02 -16.83
N ASP A 54 -15.62 23.11 -15.87
CA ASP A 54 -15.82 22.51 -14.54
C ASP A 54 -16.98 23.22 -13.82
N LEU A 55 -17.93 22.44 -13.32
CA LEU A 55 -19.13 22.92 -12.63
C LEU A 55 -19.04 22.76 -11.11
N THR A 56 -18.12 21.92 -10.64
CA THR A 56 -17.91 21.56 -9.24
C THR A 56 -16.43 21.63 -8.86
N LEU A 57 -16.15 21.76 -7.56
CA LEU A 57 -14.76 21.75 -7.07
C LEU A 57 -14.06 20.40 -7.27
N SER A 58 -14.81 19.29 -7.21
CA SER A 58 -14.24 17.96 -7.47
C SER A 58 -13.84 17.79 -8.94
N GLU A 59 -14.60 18.34 -9.89
CA GLU A 59 -14.19 18.35 -11.30
C GLU A 59 -12.91 19.18 -11.52
N SER A 60 -12.63 20.14 -10.64
CA SER A 60 -11.38 20.89 -10.62
C SER A 60 -10.23 20.18 -9.88
N CYS A 61 -10.48 19.03 -9.24
CA CYS A 61 -9.45 18.23 -8.61
C CYS A 61 -8.88 17.24 -9.62
N ARG A 62 -7.58 17.37 -9.89
CA ARG A 62 -6.89 16.61 -10.92
C ARG A 62 -5.61 16.02 -10.40
N VAL A 63 -5.18 14.91 -10.97
CA VAL A 63 -3.90 14.29 -10.61
C VAL A 63 -2.74 15.23 -10.94
N LYS A 64 -1.69 15.19 -10.12
CA LYS A 64 -0.47 15.96 -10.36
C LYS A 64 0.21 15.48 -11.65
N GLY A 65 0.88 16.38 -12.35
CA GLY A 65 1.65 15.99 -13.53
C GLY A 65 2.77 15.01 -13.12
N GLY A 66 2.88 13.88 -13.83
CA GLY A 66 3.84 12.83 -13.48
C GLY A 66 3.47 12.05 -12.22
N VAL A 67 2.19 11.99 -11.84
CA VAL A 67 1.69 11.28 -10.65
C VAL A 67 2.19 9.83 -10.54
N ASN A 68 2.46 9.16 -11.66
CA ASN A 68 2.94 7.78 -11.65
C ASN A 68 4.35 7.63 -11.04
N TYR A 69 5.16 8.69 -11.02
CA TYR A 69 6.47 8.71 -10.37
C TYR A 69 6.40 9.04 -8.88
N TYR A 70 5.24 9.46 -8.36
CA TYR A 70 5.09 9.81 -6.95
C TYR A 70 5.02 8.57 -6.06
N PRO A 71 5.73 8.54 -4.92
CA PRO A 71 5.56 7.50 -3.91
C PRO A 71 4.12 7.40 -3.40
N GLN A 72 3.59 6.18 -3.37
CA GLN A 72 2.30 5.80 -2.82
C GLN A 72 2.45 4.64 -1.84
N GLN A 73 1.36 4.34 -1.11
CA GLN A 73 1.29 3.16 -0.23
C GLN A 73 2.48 3.08 0.74
N VAL A 74 2.92 4.24 1.25
CA VAL A 74 4.09 4.30 2.15
C VAL A 74 3.77 3.56 3.43
N HIS A 75 4.61 2.61 3.81
CA HIS A 75 4.44 1.79 5.00
C HIS A 75 5.77 1.42 5.65
N LEU A 76 5.71 1.06 6.93
CA LEU A 76 6.86 0.90 7.81
C LEU A 76 6.93 -0.51 8.37
N ALA A 77 8.13 -1.04 8.55
CA ALA A 77 8.38 -2.28 9.28
C ALA A 77 9.65 -2.15 10.13
N TYR A 78 9.65 -2.72 11.34
CA TYR A 78 10.87 -2.76 12.15
C TYR A 78 12.01 -3.48 11.42
N ALA A 79 13.24 -3.05 11.69
CA ALA A 79 14.45 -3.64 11.13
C ALA A 79 15.63 -3.53 12.11
N GLY A 80 16.75 -4.13 11.74
CA GLY A 80 17.98 -4.17 12.54
C GLY A 80 18.02 -5.33 13.55
N GLU A 81 19.23 -5.87 13.77
CA GLU A 81 19.48 -7.01 14.67
C GLU A 81 19.16 -6.69 16.14
N THR A 82 19.24 -5.42 16.52
CA THR A 82 18.92 -4.96 17.88
C THR A 82 17.67 -4.09 17.87
N ALA A 83 16.74 -4.35 18.79
CA ALA A 83 15.49 -3.62 18.93
C ALA A 83 15.69 -2.09 18.88
N GLY A 84 14.98 -1.44 17.95
CA GLY A 84 14.96 0.02 17.83
C GLY A 84 16.13 0.64 17.06
N THR A 85 17.02 -0.18 16.48
CA THR A 85 18.21 0.32 15.75
C THR A 85 18.01 0.47 14.25
N GLY A 86 16.89 -0.01 13.72
CA GLY A 86 16.56 0.14 12.30
C GLY A 86 15.06 0.24 12.01
N MET A 87 14.77 0.67 10.79
CA MET A 87 13.43 0.75 10.23
C MET A 87 13.53 0.50 8.72
N THR A 88 12.62 -0.29 8.17
CA THR A 88 12.41 -0.40 6.74
C THR A 88 11.26 0.52 6.35
N VAL A 89 11.50 1.37 5.35
CA VAL A 89 10.49 2.20 4.72
C VAL A 89 10.21 1.65 3.34
N SER A 90 8.94 1.34 3.09
CA SER A 90 8.46 0.77 1.83
C SER A 90 7.49 1.72 1.16
N TRP A 91 7.48 1.76 -0.17
CA TRP A 91 6.53 2.55 -0.97
C TRP A 91 6.39 1.95 -2.36
N ALA A 92 5.49 2.51 -3.16
CA ALA A 92 5.31 2.07 -4.54
C ALA A 92 5.15 3.24 -5.52
N THR A 93 5.48 3.01 -6.79
CA THR A 93 5.28 3.94 -7.91
C THR A 93 4.69 3.18 -9.10
N TYR A 94 3.91 3.86 -9.94
CA TYR A 94 3.38 3.28 -11.18
C TYR A 94 4.35 3.37 -12.36
N GLU A 95 5.50 4.02 -12.15
CA GLU A 95 6.60 4.12 -13.12
C GLU A 95 7.92 3.77 -12.44
N ALA A 96 8.88 3.26 -13.22
CA ALA A 96 10.20 2.95 -12.70
C ALA A 96 10.96 4.23 -12.30
N VAL A 97 11.48 4.28 -11.07
CA VAL A 97 12.31 5.37 -10.54
C VAL A 97 13.71 4.84 -10.26
N SER A 98 14.68 5.13 -11.14
CA SER A 98 16.04 4.58 -11.05
C SER A 98 16.88 5.13 -9.89
N ASP A 99 16.46 6.25 -9.31
CA ASP A 99 17.18 6.96 -8.24
C ASP A 99 16.33 7.11 -6.97
N SER A 100 15.42 6.16 -6.76
CA SER A 100 14.65 5.99 -5.53
C SER A 100 15.57 6.05 -4.31
N SER A 101 15.18 6.85 -3.32
CA SER A 101 16.02 7.21 -2.18
C SER A 101 15.19 7.45 -0.92
N LEU A 102 15.84 7.32 0.24
CA LEU A 102 15.29 7.56 1.56
C LEU A 102 16.09 8.69 2.24
N TRP A 103 15.39 9.63 2.87
CA TRP A 103 16.01 10.60 3.77
C TRP A 103 15.42 10.45 5.17
N VAL A 104 16.27 10.50 6.19
CA VAL A 104 15.88 10.39 7.60
C VAL A 104 16.57 11.48 8.42
N GLY A 105 15.91 11.98 9.46
CA GLY A 105 16.43 12.99 10.36
C GLY A 105 15.68 13.09 11.68
N SER A 106 16.23 13.85 12.63
CA SER A 106 15.63 14.08 13.95
C SER A 106 14.57 15.18 13.96
N SER A 107 14.43 15.95 12.87
CA SER A 107 13.38 16.96 12.69
C SER A 107 12.90 17.01 11.23
N LYS A 108 11.71 17.57 11.01
CA LYS A 108 11.11 17.74 9.67
C LYS A 108 11.97 18.56 8.71
N ASP A 109 12.74 19.49 9.25
CA ASP A 109 13.55 20.45 8.48
C ASP A 109 15.00 19.98 8.26
N SER A 110 15.40 18.86 8.87
CA SER A 110 16.78 18.37 8.86
C SER A 110 16.85 16.89 8.46
N LEU A 111 16.43 16.58 7.24
CA LEU A 111 16.51 15.23 6.68
C LEU A 111 17.82 15.04 5.89
N THR A 112 18.51 13.94 6.18
CA THR A 112 19.75 13.55 5.49
C THR A 112 19.53 12.32 4.63
N LEU A 113 20.16 12.28 3.46
CA LEU A 113 20.08 11.11 2.57
C LEU A 113 20.70 9.91 3.29
N VAL A 114 19.95 8.80 3.34
CA VAL A 114 20.44 7.54 3.89
C VAL A 114 21.30 6.85 2.83
N ASP A 115 22.51 6.47 3.21
CA ASP A 115 23.40 5.65 2.37
C ASP A 115 22.97 4.19 2.44
N THR A 116 21.91 3.85 1.69
CA THR A 116 21.38 2.49 1.57
C THR A 116 21.04 2.20 0.11
N THR A 117 21.13 0.92 -0.26
CA THR A 117 20.51 0.45 -1.50
C THR A 117 18.99 0.44 -1.31
N VAL A 118 18.26 0.90 -2.34
CA VAL A 118 16.82 0.73 -2.41
C VAL A 118 16.51 -0.46 -3.30
N GLU A 119 15.98 -1.52 -2.69
CA GLU A 119 15.48 -2.68 -3.42
C GLU A 119 14.21 -2.30 -4.16
N SER A 120 14.01 -2.82 -5.37
CA SER A 120 12.81 -2.55 -6.17
C SER A 120 12.33 -3.82 -6.88
N ALA A 121 11.04 -4.11 -6.79
CA ALA A 121 10.40 -5.26 -7.42
C ALA A 121 9.18 -4.85 -8.22
N ASN A 122 9.02 -5.43 -9.40
CA ASN A 122 7.80 -5.40 -10.19
C ASN A 122 7.35 -6.84 -10.37
N TYR A 123 6.25 -7.21 -9.72
CA TYR A 123 5.81 -8.61 -9.70
C TYR A 123 4.68 -8.90 -10.68
N TYR A 124 3.85 -7.88 -10.97
CA TYR A 124 2.74 -7.98 -11.90
C TYR A 124 2.72 -6.75 -12.82
N HIS A 125 2.48 -7.00 -14.10
CA HIS A 125 2.34 -6.02 -15.15
C HIS A 125 1.52 -6.59 -16.31
N ASP A 126 0.79 -5.72 -17.00
CA ASP A 126 0.14 -5.99 -18.27
C ASP A 126 -0.01 -4.70 -19.10
N ASP A 127 -0.76 -4.74 -20.19
CA ASP A 127 -0.95 -3.57 -21.08
C ASP A 127 -1.62 -2.37 -20.38
N THR A 128 -2.21 -2.57 -19.19
CA THR A 128 -3.04 -1.60 -18.47
C THR A 128 -2.57 -1.32 -17.04
N TYR A 129 -1.60 -2.08 -16.53
CA TYR A 129 -1.05 -1.94 -15.19
C TYR A 129 0.45 -2.19 -15.15
N ASP A 130 1.16 -1.33 -14.43
CA ASP A 130 2.56 -1.52 -14.07
C ASP A 130 2.80 -0.86 -12.69
N MET A 131 3.50 -1.53 -11.77
CA MET A 131 3.79 -0.98 -10.44
C MET A 131 5.10 -1.53 -9.87
N TYR A 132 5.88 -0.64 -9.27
CA TYR A 132 7.18 -0.93 -8.68
C TYR A 132 7.08 -0.74 -7.17
N HIS A 133 7.51 -1.74 -6.42
CA HIS A 133 7.55 -1.74 -4.95
C HIS A 133 8.98 -1.54 -4.50
N HIS A 134 9.22 -0.54 -3.65
CA HIS A 134 10.52 -0.10 -3.22
C HIS A 134 10.70 -0.32 -1.73
N HIS A 135 11.87 -0.75 -1.31
CA HIS A 135 12.22 -0.95 0.10
C HIS A 135 13.59 -0.35 0.42
N ALA A 136 13.65 0.51 1.43
CA ALA A 136 14.87 1.12 1.92
C ALA A 136 15.01 0.91 3.42
N LYS A 137 16.13 0.33 3.84
CA LYS A 137 16.45 0.12 5.26
C LYS A 137 17.33 1.24 5.79
N VAL A 138 16.95 1.83 6.91
CA VAL A 138 17.82 2.72 7.69
C VAL A 138 18.26 2.00 8.96
N SER A 139 19.54 2.14 9.30
CA SER A 139 20.16 1.56 10.50
C SER A 139 20.84 2.64 11.36
N GLY A 140 21.33 2.25 12.54
CA GLY A 140 22.01 3.17 13.45
C GLY A 140 21.07 4.16 14.13
N LEU A 141 19.79 3.83 14.23
CA LEU A 141 18.80 4.61 14.96
C LEU A 141 18.92 4.37 16.46
N SER A 142 18.46 5.34 17.25
CA SER A 142 18.31 5.17 18.69
C SER A 142 16.97 4.49 19.01
N PRO A 143 16.91 3.55 19.97
CA PRO A 143 15.66 2.96 20.41
C PRO A 143 14.68 3.99 20.98
N HIS A 144 13.38 3.69 20.89
CA HIS A 144 12.28 4.51 21.41
C HIS A 144 12.42 6.01 21.09
N THR A 145 12.78 6.32 19.84
CA THR A 145 13.08 7.67 19.37
C THR A 145 12.26 8.00 18.15
N LYS A 146 11.71 9.22 18.13
CA LYS A 146 10.97 9.74 16.96
C LYS A 146 11.93 10.24 15.88
N TYR A 147 11.73 9.76 14.67
CA TYR A 147 12.44 10.22 13.46
C TYR A 147 11.45 10.72 12.42
N TYR A 148 11.93 11.59 11.54
CA TYR A 148 11.21 12.09 10.38
C TYR A 148 11.84 11.54 9.12
N TYR A 149 11.05 11.30 8.08
CA TYR A 149 11.54 10.74 6.84
C TYR A 149 10.74 11.20 5.62
N LYS A 150 11.34 11.04 4.45
CA LYS A 150 10.67 11.09 3.15
C LYS A 150 11.32 10.12 2.17
N VAL A 151 10.60 9.76 1.12
CA VAL A 151 11.06 8.85 0.06
C VAL A 151 10.82 9.44 -1.32
N GLY A 152 11.44 8.86 -2.35
CA GLY A 152 11.20 9.20 -3.75
C GLY A 152 12.48 9.48 -4.54
N SER A 153 12.37 10.18 -5.66
CA SER A 153 13.52 10.45 -6.55
C SER A 153 14.53 11.40 -5.92
N LYS A 154 15.83 11.05 -6.02
CA LYS A 154 16.95 11.89 -5.59
C LYS A 154 17.14 13.13 -6.45
N ALA A 155 17.00 12.99 -7.77
CA ALA A 155 17.24 14.03 -8.75
C ALA A 155 16.00 14.90 -8.98
N GLN A 156 14.80 14.33 -8.91
CA GLN A 156 13.55 15.04 -9.17
C GLN A 156 12.77 15.26 -7.87
N THR A 157 13.01 16.38 -7.21
CA THR A 157 12.40 16.71 -5.91
C THR A 157 10.87 16.81 -5.95
N THR A 158 10.29 17.04 -7.13
CA THR A 158 8.84 17.00 -7.35
C THR A 158 8.25 15.62 -7.07
N TYR A 159 9.00 14.53 -7.29
CA TYR A 159 8.58 13.14 -7.08
C TYR A 159 9.06 12.57 -5.73
N GLN A 160 9.09 13.44 -4.71
CA GLN A 160 9.32 13.04 -3.33
C GLN A 160 8.00 13.06 -2.56
N SER A 161 7.86 12.16 -1.59
CA SER A 161 6.73 12.12 -0.68
C SER A 161 6.68 13.38 0.20
N ASP A 162 5.55 13.59 0.86
CA ASP A 162 5.50 14.45 2.04
C ASP A 162 6.42 13.90 3.15
N VAL A 163 6.71 14.74 4.15
CA VAL A 163 7.50 14.33 5.31
C VAL A 163 6.62 13.62 6.32
N HIS A 164 6.94 12.36 6.59
CA HIS A 164 6.29 11.50 7.58
C HIS A 164 7.18 11.35 8.82
N SER A 165 6.71 10.64 9.84
CA SER A 165 7.49 10.34 11.04
C SER A 165 7.12 9.00 11.64
N PHE A 166 8.08 8.33 12.28
CA PHE A 166 7.87 7.08 13.00
C PHE A 166 8.59 7.11 14.35
N VAL A 167 8.25 6.17 15.23
CA VAL A 167 8.97 5.91 16.48
C VAL A 167 9.61 4.53 16.39
N THR A 168 10.90 4.43 16.71
CA THR A 168 11.63 3.16 16.72
C THR A 168 11.17 2.25 17.87
N ALA A 169 11.35 0.94 17.71
CA ALA A 169 11.06 -0.01 18.77
C ALA A 169 11.81 0.31 20.07
N ARG A 170 11.25 -0.13 21.19
CA ARG A 170 11.85 0.00 22.51
C ARG A 170 13.02 -0.98 22.66
N SER A 171 14.07 -0.56 23.37
CA SER A 171 15.19 -1.44 23.70
C SER A 171 14.73 -2.61 24.59
N ALA A 172 15.42 -3.75 24.55
CA ALA A 172 15.11 -4.91 25.40
C ALA A 172 15.04 -4.61 26.91
N SER A 173 15.75 -3.57 27.37
CA SER A 173 15.75 -3.12 28.76
C SER A 173 14.61 -2.17 29.14
N ASP A 174 13.85 -1.65 28.18
CA ASP A 174 12.73 -0.75 28.43
C ASP A 174 11.47 -1.57 28.75
N THR A 175 11.14 -1.66 30.03
CA THR A 175 9.99 -2.40 30.56
C THR A 175 8.76 -1.53 30.78
N SER A 176 8.70 -0.33 30.19
CA SER A 176 7.51 0.51 30.29
C SER A 176 6.36 -0.05 29.48
N THR A 177 5.12 0.26 29.89
CA THR A 177 3.91 -0.17 29.18
C THR A 177 3.87 0.42 27.78
N PHE A 178 3.44 -0.40 26.82
CA PHE A 178 3.25 -0.03 25.42
C PHE A 178 1.97 -0.69 24.89
N ASN A 179 1.43 -0.18 23.79
CA ASN A 179 0.19 -0.67 23.20
C ASN A 179 0.43 -1.22 21.80
N VAL A 180 -0.27 -2.29 21.44
CA VAL A 180 -0.19 -2.94 20.13
C VAL A 180 -1.61 -3.13 19.62
N LEU A 181 -1.89 -2.69 18.39
CA LEU A 181 -3.11 -3.07 17.68
C LEU A 181 -2.87 -4.39 16.95
N ILE A 182 -3.71 -5.40 17.19
CA ILE A 182 -3.61 -6.72 16.55
C ILE A 182 -4.95 -7.06 15.88
N TYR A 183 -4.91 -7.44 14.61
CA TYR A 183 -6.08 -7.95 13.86
C TYR A 183 -5.63 -8.83 12.70
N GLY A 184 -6.54 -9.62 12.13
CA GLY A 184 -6.35 -10.46 10.95
C GLY A 184 -7.57 -10.40 10.06
N ASP A 185 -7.48 -11.02 8.88
CA ASP A 185 -8.63 -11.25 8.00
C ASP A 185 -9.33 -9.94 7.62
N ALA A 186 -8.54 -8.93 7.23
CA ALA A 186 -9.05 -7.58 7.09
C ALA A 186 -9.90 -7.41 5.82
N GLY A 187 -9.30 -7.58 4.64
CA GLY A 187 -9.97 -7.34 3.37
C GLY A 187 -10.42 -5.88 3.16
N ASP A 188 -10.94 -5.58 1.96
CA ASP A 188 -11.36 -4.22 1.56
C ASP A 188 -12.90 -4.04 1.50
N GLY A 189 -13.65 -5.01 2.03
CA GLY A 189 -15.11 -5.08 2.00
C GLY A 189 -15.81 -4.29 3.13
N ASP A 190 -17.14 -4.23 3.07
CA ASP A 190 -17.96 -3.41 3.98
C ASP A 190 -17.75 -3.74 5.48
N ASN A 191 -17.45 -5.01 5.80
CA ASN A 191 -17.21 -5.44 7.19
C ASN A 191 -15.89 -4.91 7.75
N SER A 192 -14.91 -4.57 6.91
CA SER A 192 -13.60 -4.08 7.35
C SER A 192 -13.59 -2.58 7.60
N VAL A 193 -14.54 -1.84 7.03
CA VAL A 193 -14.61 -0.37 7.07
C VAL A 193 -14.46 0.18 8.50
N SER A 194 -15.16 -0.38 9.48
CA SER A 194 -15.09 0.11 10.87
C SER A 194 -13.71 -0.10 11.50
N THR A 195 -13.10 -1.27 11.28
CA THR A 195 -11.75 -1.62 11.76
C THR A 195 -10.70 -0.74 11.10
N LEU A 196 -10.73 -0.60 9.77
CA LEU A 196 -9.78 0.22 9.03
C LEU A 196 -9.95 1.71 9.36
N THR A 197 -11.19 2.17 9.56
CA THR A 197 -11.46 3.55 10.02
C THR A 197 -10.86 3.77 11.41
N TYR A 198 -11.07 2.84 12.35
CA TYR A 198 -10.50 2.94 13.69
C TYR A 198 -8.97 2.95 13.66
N ALA A 199 -8.34 2.05 12.90
CA ALA A 199 -6.88 2.02 12.75
C ALA A 199 -6.33 3.36 12.25
N ASN A 200 -7.00 4.00 11.28
CA ASN A 200 -6.62 5.32 10.78
C ASN A 200 -6.84 6.48 11.76
N THR A 201 -7.53 6.27 12.89
CA THR A 201 -7.60 7.27 13.96
C THR A 201 -6.40 7.23 14.90
N LEU A 202 -5.62 6.14 14.88
CA LEU A 202 -4.50 5.93 15.77
C LEU A 202 -3.26 6.69 15.31
N THR A 203 -2.44 7.07 16.29
CA THR A 203 -1.14 7.70 16.10
C THR A 203 -0.05 6.92 16.86
N SER A 204 1.21 7.32 16.65
CA SER A 204 2.35 6.80 17.42
C SER A 204 2.27 7.07 18.93
N ASP A 205 1.35 7.93 19.36
CA ASP A 205 1.11 8.22 20.78
C ASP A 205 0.06 7.25 21.39
N ASP A 206 -0.74 6.59 20.53
CA ASP A 206 -1.79 5.64 20.94
C ASP A 206 -1.30 4.19 20.94
N VAL A 207 -0.56 3.80 19.88
CA VAL A 207 0.02 2.45 19.71
C VAL A 207 1.43 2.52 19.14
N ASP A 208 2.28 1.59 19.58
CA ASP A 208 3.69 1.52 19.19
C ASP A 208 3.90 0.75 17.87
N LEU A 209 3.03 -0.23 17.60
CA LEU A 209 2.97 -0.96 16.33
C LEU A 209 1.56 -1.50 16.05
N ILE A 210 1.33 -1.81 14.78
CA ILE A 210 0.20 -2.62 14.32
C ILE A 210 0.76 -3.98 13.88
N TYR A 211 0.12 -5.06 14.31
CA TYR A 211 0.48 -6.42 13.92
C TYR A 211 -0.70 -7.11 13.23
N HIS A 212 -0.61 -7.27 11.91
CA HIS A 212 -1.64 -7.88 11.07
C HIS A 212 -1.35 -9.37 10.85
N VAL A 213 -2.24 -10.22 11.36
CA VAL A 213 -2.06 -11.67 11.41
C VAL A 213 -2.58 -12.42 10.17
N GLY A 214 -2.16 -12.01 8.98
CA GLY A 214 -2.47 -12.67 7.70
C GLY A 214 -3.83 -12.31 7.11
N ASP A 215 -4.05 -12.76 5.87
CA ASP A 215 -5.25 -12.53 5.07
C ASP A 215 -5.53 -11.03 4.90
N ILE A 216 -4.64 -10.40 4.15
CA ILE A 216 -4.45 -8.95 4.12
C ILE A 216 -5.59 -8.27 3.36
N SER A 217 -5.66 -8.47 2.05
CA SER A 217 -6.58 -7.73 1.17
C SER A 217 -7.69 -8.58 0.57
N TYR A 218 -7.58 -9.92 0.60
CA TYR A 218 -8.45 -10.84 -0.15
C TYR A 218 -8.52 -10.51 -1.65
N ALA A 219 -7.41 -10.05 -2.23
CA ALA A 219 -7.34 -9.71 -3.65
C ALA A 219 -7.54 -10.93 -4.56
N ASP A 220 -7.22 -12.12 -4.07
CA ASP A 220 -7.44 -13.39 -4.76
C ASP A 220 -8.92 -13.71 -5.00
N ASP A 221 -9.81 -13.13 -4.18
CA ASP A 221 -11.26 -13.29 -4.18
C ASP A 221 -12.03 -12.15 -4.88
N ASP A 222 -11.35 -11.33 -5.68
CA ASP A 222 -11.92 -10.21 -6.45
C ASP A 222 -13.22 -10.57 -7.20
N TYR A 223 -13.25 -11.75 -7.79
CA TYR A 223 -14.33 -12.30 -8.59
C TYR A 223 -15.62 -12.61 -7.80
N LEU A 224 -15.56 -12.67 -6.46
CA LEU A 224 -16.74 -12.89 -5.61
C LEU A 224 -17.64 -11.65 -5.53
N VAL A 225 -17.13 -10.48 -5.87
CA VAL A 225 -17.92 -9.24 -5.94
C VAL A 225 -18.72 -9.23 -7.23
N ALA A 226 -20.06 -9.17 -7.13
CA ALA A 226 -20.98 -9.28 -8.27
C ALA A 226 -20.63 -8.34 -9.46
N THR A 227 -20.17 -7.13 -9.17
CA THR A 227 -19.76 -6.13 -10.18
C THR A 227 -18.39 -6.39 -10.82
N GLN A 228 -17.60 -7.30 -10.25
CA GLN A 228 -16.24 -7.64 -10.68
C GLN A 228 -16.17 -9.01 -11.38
N THR A 229 -17.22 -9.83 -11.27
CA THR A 229 -17.31 -11.21 -11.79
C THR A 229 -16.83 -11.45 -13.22
N ALA A 230 -16.91 -10.46 -14.11
CA ALA A 230 -16.52 -10.56 -15.52
C ALA A 230 -15.17 -9.90 -15.86
N GLY A 231 -14.50 -9.29 -14.89
CA GLY A 231 -13.22 -8.62 -15.07
C GLY A 231 -12.09 -9.28 -14.29
N PHE A 232 -11.01 -8.52 -14.12
CA PHE A 232 -9.85 -8.89 -13.33
C PHE A 232 -9.44 -7.66 -12.53
N PHE A 233 -9.57 -7.73 -11.21
CA PHE A 233 -9.52 -6.62 -10.27
C PHE A 233 -8.52 -6.86 -9.12
N TYR A 234 -7.70 -7.91 -9.20
CA TYR A 234 -6.75 -8.30 -8.15
C TYR A 234 -5.93 -7.11 -7.63
N GLU A 235 -5.30 -6.35 -8.54
CA GLU A 235 -4.44 -5.22 -8.15
C GLU A 235 -5.25 -4.04 -7.64
N GLU A 236 -6.45 -3.82 -8.17
CA GLU A 236 -7.38 -2.78 -7.73
C GLU A 236 -7.83 -3.02 -6.29
N VAL A 237 -8.18 -4.27 -5.94
CA VAL A 237 -8.54 -4.68 -4.58
C VAL A 237 -7.35 -4.53 -3.64
N TYR A 238 -6.17 -5.03 -4.01
CA TYR A 238 -4.97 -4.88 -3.18
C TYR A 238 -4.59 -3.40 -3.00
N ASN A 239 -4.59 -2.61 -4.07
CA ASN A 239 -4.26 -1.19 -4.03
C ASN A 239 -5.30 -0.40 -3.23
N LYS A 240 -6.59 -0.72 -3.33
CA LYS A 240 -7.64 -0.12 -2.51
C LYS A 240 -7.39 -0.39 -1.03
N TRP A 241 -7.03 -1.62 -0.66
CA TRP A 241 -6.68 -1.97 0.71
C TRP A 241 -5.44 -1.19 1.20
N MET A 242 -4.33 -1.24 0.44
CA MET A 242 -3.08 -0.53 0.81
C MET A 242 -3.31 0.98 0.95
N ASN A 243 -4.06 1.58 0.04
CA ASN A 243 -4.38 3.01 0.08
C ASN A 243 -5.25 3.35 1.29
N SER A 244 -6.16 2.46 1.70
CA SER A 244 -7.02 2.69 2.86
C SER A 244 -6.26 2.80 4.18
N LEU A 245 -5.13 2.10 4.32
CA LEU A 245 -4.30 2.11 5.54
C LEU A 245 -3.00 2.90 5.40
N ALA A 246 -2.66 3.40 4.20
CA ALA A 246 -1.46 4.20 3.98
C ALA A 246 -1.27 5.36 4.99
N PRO A 247 -2.33 6.09 5.43
CA PRO A 247 -2.16 7.14 6.42
C PRO A 247 -1.54 6.63 7.74
N VAL A 248 -2.08 5.55 8.31
CA VAL A 248 -1.55 4.98 9.55
C VAL A 248 -0.24 4.22 9.33
N MET A 249 -0.12 3.45 8.25
CA MET A 249 1.09 2.67 7.94
C MET A 249 2.33 3.54 7.70
N SER A 250 2.15 4.78 7.23
CA SER A 250 3.23 5.75 7.05
C SER A 250 3.74 6.38 8.34
N THR A 251 3.12 6.09 9.49
CA THR A 251 3.50 6.69 10.78
C THR A 251 3.67 5.70 11.91
N ILE A 252 3.05 4.53 11.81
CA ILE A 252 3.12 3.44 12.78
C ILE A 252 3.72 2.21 12.08
N PRO A 253 4.76 1.56 12.66
CA PRO A 253 5.28 0.29 12.18
C PRO A 253 4.16 -0.74 12.02
N TYR A 254 4.06 -1.32 10.82
CA TYR A 254 3.00 -2.24 10.41
C TYR A 254 3.62 -3.59 10.08
N MET A 255 3.60 -4.48 11.07
CA MET A 255 4.16 -5.81 10.98
C MET A 255 3.09 -6.76 10.44
N VAL A 256 3.44 -7.65 9.52
CA VAL A 256 2.52 -8.61 8.91
C VAL A 256 3.06 -10.02 9.08
N LEU A 257 2.20 -11.01 9.23
CA LEU A 257 2.51 -12.39 8.86
C LEU A 257 1.62 -12.85 7.73
N VAL A 258 1.94 -14.01 7.15
CA VAL A 258 1.31 -14.50 5.92
C VAL A 258 0.03 -15.28 6.23
N GLY A 259 -1.03 -15.07 5.45
CA GLY A 259 -2.25 -15.88 5.45
C GLY A 259 -2.34 -16.78 4.22
N ASN A 260 -3.43 -17.54 4.10
CA ASN A 260 -3.64 -18.38 2.91
C ASN A 260 -4.12 -17.56 1.70
N HIS A 261 -4.78 -16.42 1.90
CA HIS A 261 -5.23 -15.55 0.82
C HIS A 261 -4.08 -14.79 0.13
N GLU A 262 -2.87 -14.86 0.68
CA GLU A 262 -1.66 -14.37 0.02
C GLU A 262 -1.01 -15.39 -0.93
N ALA A 263 -1.44 -16.67 -0.91
CA ALA A 263 -0.73 -17.76 -1.57
C ALA A 263 -0.73 -17.68 -3.10
N GLU A 264 -1.90 -17.50 -3.71
CA GLU A 264 -2.05 -17.41 -5.16
C GLU A 264 -3.33 -16.69 -5.57
N CYS A 265 -3.38 -16.20 -6.81
CA CYS A 265 -4.60 -15.63 -7.40
C CYS A 265 -5.64 -16.72 -7.73
N HIS A 266 -6.82 -16.64 -7.09
CA HIS A 266 -7.95 -17.55 -7.33
C HIS A 266 -8.92 -17.06 -8.41
N SER A 267 -8.79 -15.82 -8.88
CA SER A 267 -9.60 -15.25 -9.95
C SER A 267 -9.67 -16.16 -11.19
N PRO A 268 -10.85 -16.36 -11.82
CA PRO A 268 -10.97 -17.13 -13.06
C PRO A 268 -10.02 -16.66 -14.17
N ALA A 269 -9.71 -15.36 -14.22
CA ALA A 269 -8.75 -14.79 -15.17
C ALA A 269 -7.33 -15.34 -14.98
N CYS A 270 -6.91 -15.63 -13.75
CA CYS A 270 -5.62 -16.27 -13.44
C CYS A 270 -5.62 -17.75 -13.82
N GLN A 271 -6.73 -18.46 -13.60
CA GLN A 271 -6.84 -19.88 -14.01
C GLN A 271 -6.83 -20.06 -15.53
N LEU A 272 -7.28 -19.05 -16.29
CA LEU A 272 -7.26 -19.04 -17.76
C LEU A 272 -5.96 -18.48 -18.36
N SER A 273 -5.06 -17.92 -17.56
CA SER A 273 -3.81 -17.31 -18.01
C SER A 273 -2.61 -17.79 -17.20
N GLN A 274 -1.80 -18.66 -17.82
CA GLN A 274 -0.58 -19.17 -17.18
C GLN A 274 0.39 -18.04 -16.79
N THR A 275 0.45 -16.97 -17.58
CA THR A 275 1.27 -15.79 -17.28
C THR A 275 0.82 -15.13 -15.99
N LYS A 276 -0.48 -14.83 -15.83
CA LYS A 276 -1.02 -14.23 -14.60
C LYS A 276 -0.82 -15.14 -13.40
N LYS A 277 -1.12 -16.44 -13.56
CA LYS A 277 -0.90 -17.44 -12.51
C LYS A 277 0.54 -17.49 -12.03
N ASN A 278 1.51 -17.41 -12.94
CA ASN A 278 2.93 -17.44 -12.56
C ASN A 278 3.37 -16.16 -11.83
N MET A 279 2.88 -15.00 -12.26
CA MET A 279 3.22 -13.70 -11.67
C MET A 279 2.54 -13.47 -10.30
N LEU A 280 1.35 -14.05 -10.10
CA LEU A 280 0.51 -13.87 -8.91
C LEU A 280 0.41 -15.14 -8.06
N GLY A 281 1.33 -16.09 -8.24
CA GLY A 281 1.39 -17.33 -7.46
C GLY A 281 2.50 -17.29 -6.43
N ASN A 282 2.50 -18.28 -5.53
CA ASN A 282 3.57 -18.53 -4.56
C ASN A 282 3.93 -17.29 -3.70
N TYR A 283 2.92 -16.62 -3.15
CA TYR A 283 3.10 -15.48 -2.24
C TYR A 283 3.83 -14.28 -2.87
N THR A 284 3.85 -14.20 -4.20
CA THR A 284 4.65 -13.21 -4.92
C THR A 284 4.22 -11.77 -4.61
N ALA A 285 2.91 -11.48 -4.62
CA ALA A 285 2.39 -10.15 -4.29
C ALA A 285 2.73 -9.74 -2.83
N TYR A 286 2.49 -10.65 -1.87
CA TYR A 286 2.81 -10.44 -0.46
C TYR A 286 4.32 -10.17 -0.23
N ASN A 287 5.18 -10.98 -0.85
CA ASN A 287 6.63 -10.87 -0.71
C ASN A 287 7.21 -9.63 -1.40
N ALA A 288 6.57 -9.13 -2.46
CA ALA A 288 7.00 -7.93 -3.16
C ALA A 288 6.48 -6.63 -2.51
N ARG A 289 5.31 -6.67 -1.86
CA ARG A 289 4.69 -5.47 -1.28
C ARG A 289 5.23 -5.12 0.09
N PHE A 290 5.56 -6.11 0.91
CA PHE A 290 6.08 -5.93 2.26
C PHE A 290 7.57 -6.27 2.35
N LYS A 291 8.25 -5.77 3.38
CA LYS A 291 9.63 -6.15 3.71
C LYS A 291 9.78 -6.25 5.23
N MET A 292 9.51 -7.44 5.74
CA MET A 292 9.64 -7.80 7.15
C MET A 292 11.12 -8.08 7.51
N PRO A 293 11.50 -8.07 8.80
CA PRO A 293 12.89 -8.24 9.24
C PRO A 293 13.37 -9.70 9.18
N TYR A 294 13.15 -10.37 8.05
CA TYR A 294 13.54 -11.77 7.88
C TYR A 294 15.06 -11.95 7.75
N ASP A 295 15.76 -11.02 7.10
CA ASP A 295 17.22 -11.09 6.99
C ASP A 295 17.87 -10.98 8.37
N GLU A 296 17.31 -10.14 9.25
CA GLU A 296 17.80 -9.93 10.62
C GLU A 296 17.48 -11.06 11.60
N SER A 297 16.54 -11.94 11.24
CA SER A 297 16.06 -13.02 12.09
C SER A 297 16.31 -14.42 11.54
N ASP A 298 17.19 -14.54 10.54
CA ASP A 298 17.47 -15.79 9.82
C ASP A 298 16.19 -16.44 9.23
N GLY A 299 15.27 -15.57 8.81
CA GLY A 299 13.99 -15.88 8.18
C GLY A 299 14.11 -16.26 6.70
N THR A 300 12.99 -16.34 6.00
CA THR A 300 12.99 -16.47 4.52
C THR A 300 11.84 -15.70 3.93
N LEU A 301 12.19 -14.66 3.16
CA LEU A 301 11.23 -13.68 2.64
C LEU A 301 10.32 -13.18 3.78
N ASN A 302 9.11 -12.71 3.48
CA ASN A 302 8.18 -12.31 4.54
C ASN A 302 7.49 -13.51 5.22
N MET A 303 7.84 -14.75 4.87
CA MET A 303 7.09 -15.95 5.28
C MET A 303 7.26 -16.29 6.77
N TRP A 304 8.45 -16.11 7.32
CA TRP A 304 8.70 -16.17 8.75
C TRP A 304 9.83 -15.22 9.12
N HIS A 305 9.69 -14.60 10.28
CA HIS A 305 10.65 -13.65 10.84
C HIS A 305 10.36 -13.43 12.32
N SER A 306 11.26 -12.73 12.99
CA SER A 306 11.03 -12.26 14.36
C SER A 306 11.55 -10.84 14.55
N PHE A 307 11.04 -10.16 15.57
CA PHE A 307 11.54 -8.86 15.98
C PHE A 307 11.31 -8.64 17.47
N ASP A 308 12.11 -7.75 18.05
CA ASP A 308 12.01 -7.39 19.46
C ASP A 308 11.37 -6.00 19.61
N HIS A 309 10.49 -5.87 20.60
CA HIS A 309 9.96 -4.58 21.04
C HIS A 309 9.85 -4.57 22.57
N GLY A 310 10.69 -3.77 23.22
CA GLY A 310 10.81 -3.82 24.67
C GLY A 310 11.28 -5.22 25.10
N PRO A 311 10.78 -5.78 26.22
CA PRO A 311 11.19 -7.11 26.69
C PRO A 311 10.49 -8.25 25.93
N LEU A 312 9.72 -7.97 24.87
CA LEU A 312 8.98 -8.98 24.11
C LEU A 312 9.70 -9.33 22.81
N HIS A 313 9.83 -10.63 22.57
CA HIS A 313 10.25 -11.21 21.29
C HIS A 313 9.01 -11.69 20.53
N PHE A 314 8.73 -11.10 19.38
CA PHE A 314 7.62 -11.47 18.49
C PHE A 314 8.13 -12.43 17.43
N THR A 315 7.43 -13.55 17.25
CA THR A 315 7.74 -14.54 16.21
C THR A 315 6.54 -14.68 15.28
N SER A 316 6.77 -14.48 13.99
CA SER A 316 5.82 -14.64 12.89
C SER A 316 6.11 -15.94 12.16
N LEU A 317 5.11 -16.81 11.98
CA LEU A 317 5.23 -18.15 11.41
C LEU A 317 4.16 -18.41 10.35
#